data_AF-A0A424YHN0-F1
#
_entry.id   AF-A0A424YHN0-F1
#
_cell.length_a   1.000
_cell.length_b   1.000
_cell.length_c   1.000
_cell.angle_alpha   90.00
_cell.angle_beta   90.00
_cell.angle_gamma   90.00
#
_symmetry.space_group_name_H-M   'P 1'
#
loop_
_entity.id
_entity.type
_entity.pdbx_description
1 polymer ?
#
loop_
_entity_poly.entity_id
_entity_poly.type
_entity_poly.pdbx_seq_one_letter_code
_entity_poly.pdbx_strand_id
1 'polypeptide(L)'
;MADYLEMARQWEKNRKKQVDDGLLLSLFSEATNELDRDYYPGAFRWIEKNRPELDREITQAEQALNQTWLQAREGRATLEDFEEALKGYCDAIKVSIKVFGGANNGR
;
A
#
# COMPACT_ATOMS: atom_id res chain seq x y z
N MET A 1 -12.32 -33.11 20.02
CA MET A 1 -13.48 -32.60 19.25
C MET A 1 -13.87 -31.15 19.58
N ALA A 2 -13.46 -30.57 20.72
CA ALA A 2 -13.81 -29.20 21.10
C ALA A 2 -13.10 -28.09 20.28
N ASP A 3 -11.90 -28.37 19.77
CA ASP A 3 -11.03 -27.41 19.08
C ASP A 3 -11.60 -26.89 17.75
N TYR A 4 -12.27 -27.75 16.98
CA TYR A 4 -12.81 -27.41 15.66
C TYR A 4 -13.97 -26.41 15.71
N LEU A 5 -14.81 -26.48 16.76
CA LEU A 5 -15.96 -25.58 16.92
C LEU A 5 -15.53 -24.19 17.36
N GLU A 6 -14.47 -24.09 18.18
CA GLU A 6 -13.88 -22.81 18.55
C GLU A 6 -13.15 -22.16 17.38
N MET A 7 -12.35 -22.93 16.63
CA MET A 7 -11.71 -22.44 15.40
C MET A 7 -12.74 -21.99 14.37
N ALA A 8 -13.85 -22.72 14.18
CA ALA A 8 -14.92 -22.34 13.25
C ALA A 8 -15.65 -21.04 13.68
N ARG A 9 -15.92 -20.85 14.98
CA ARG A 9 -16.49 -19.59 15.48
C ARG A 9 -15.53 -18.42 15.35
N GLN A 10 -14.25 -18.64 15.57
CA GLN A 10 -13.20 -17.63 15.37
C GLN A 10 -13.10 -17.26 13.89
N TRP A 11 -13.16 -18.25 13.00
CA TRP A 11 -13.20 -18.06 11.55
C TRP A 11 -14.42 -17.27 11.12
N GLU A 12 -15.62 -17.56 11.63
CA GLU A 12 -16.85 -16.86 11.26
C GLU A 12 -16.88 -15.41 11.78
N LYS A 13 -16.29 -15.15 12.96
CA LYS A 13 -16.04 -13.79 13.47
C LYS A 13 -15.03 -13.03 12.62
N ASN A 14 -13.94 -13.68 12.20
CA ASN A 14 -12.94 -13.07 11.32
C ASN A 14 -13.47 -12.88 9.89
N ARG A 15 -14.36 -13.76 9.42
CA ARG A 15 -15.03 -13.63 8.12
C ARG A 15 -15.96 -12.42 8.07
N LYS A 16 -16.52 -11.99 9.20
CA LYS A 16 -17.25 -10.71 9.32
C LYS A 16 -16.35 -9.48 9.33
N LYS A 17 -15.04 -9.65 9.51
CA LYS A 17 -14.02 -8.59 9.42
C LYS A 17 -13.24 -8.62 8.10
N GLN A 18 -13.46 -9.62 7.25
CA GLN A 18 -12.86 -9.64 5.92
C GLN A 18 -13.29 -8.39 5.18
N VAL A 19 -12.29 -7.63 4.75
CA VAL A 19 -12.53 -6.44 3.94
C VAL A 19 -12.80 -6.92 2.52
N ASP A 20 -13.84 -6.38 1.92
CA ASP A 20 -14.17 -6.66 0.52
C ASP A 20 -13.02 -6.24 -0.39
N ASP A 21 -12.59 -7.13 -1.27
CA ASP A 21 -11.46 -6.88 -2.18
C ASP A 21 -11.75 -5.70 -3.13
N GLY A 22 -13.02 -5.50 -3.50
CA GLY A 22 -13.46 -4.35 -4.28
C GLY A 22 -13.33 -3.03 -3.52
N LEU A 23 -13.55 -3.02 -2.21
CA LEU A 23 -13.32 -1.85 -1.37
C LEU A 23 -11.82 -1.52 -1.27
N LEU A 24 -10.97 -2.53 -1.05
CA LEU A 24 -9.50 -2.36 -1.03
C LEU A 24 -8.99 -1.82 -2.37
N LEU A 25 -9.46 -2.38 -3.48
CA LEU A 25 -9.14 -1.92 -4.82
C LEU A 25 -9.61 -0.50 -5.08
N SER A 26 -10.81 -0.13 -4.61
CA SER A 26 -11.33 1.22 -4.77
C SER A 26 -10.48 2.25 -4.02
N LEU A 27 -10.09 1.96 -2.78
CA LEU A 27 -9.22 2.84 -1.98
C LEU A 27 -7.82 2.97 -2.59
N PHE A 28 -7.24 1.84 -3.00
CA PHE A 28 -5.95 1.85 -3.70
C PHE A 28 -6.01 2.63 -5.00
N SER A 29 -7.06 2.43 -5.80
CA SER A 29 -7.26 3.14 -7.06
C SER A 29 -7.46 4.63 -6.84
N GLU A 30 -8.19 5.05 -5.81
CA GLU A 30 -8.39 6.46 -5.51
C GLU A 30 -7.07 7.13 -5.11
N ALA A 31 -6.31 6.50 -4.21
CA ALA A 31 -5.03 7.00 -3.75
C ALA A 31 -3.98 7.07 -4.87
N THR A 32 -3.89 6.03 -5.70
CA THR A 32 -2.95 6.02 -6.85
C THR A 32 -3.36 6.99 -7.96
N ASN A 33 -4.64 7.24 -8.17
CA ASN A 33 -5.11 8.23 -9.14
C ASN A 33 -4.77 9.67 -8.71
N GLU A 34 -4.69 9.94 -7.39
CA GLU A 34 -4.12 11.20 -6.89
C GLU A 34 -2.63 11.30 -7.23
N LEU A 35 -1.87 10.22 -7.07
CA LEU A 35 -0.44 10.18 -7.40
C LEU A 35 -0.18 10.29 -8.90
N ASP A 36 -1.04 9.70 -9.74
CA ASP A 36 -0.91 9.69 -11.20
C ASP A 36 -0.95 11.10 -11.80
N ARG A 37 -1.75 12.01 -11.20
CA ARG A 37 -1.79 13.43 -11.61
C ARG A 37 -0.45 14.14 -11.46
N ASP A 38 0.32 13.76 -10.45
CA ASP A 38 1.66 14.30 -10.16
C ASP A 38 2.78 13.37 -10.71
N TYR A 39 2.41 12.25 -11.33
CA TYR A 39 3.36 11.26 -11.79
C TYR A 39 4.07 11.72 -13.06
N TYR A 40 5.39 11.76 -13.00
CA TYR A 40 6.23 12.04 -14.16
C TYR A 40 6.74 10.74 -14.77
N PRO A 41 6.46 10.46 -16.06
CA PRO A 41 7.03 9.30 -16.72
C PRO A 41 8.55 9.35 -16.69
N GLY A 42 9.17 8.36 -16.05
CA GLY A 42 10.62 8.27 -15.84
C GLY A 42 11.11 8.66 -14.44
N ALA A 43 10.24 9.14 -13.55
CA ALA A 43 10.59 9.43 -12.15
C ALA A 43 11.13 8.20 -11.42
N PHE A 44 10.42 7.07 -11.45
CA PHE A 44 10.89 5.82 -10.83
C PHE A 44 12.22 5.35 -11.40
N ARG A 45 12.40 5.41 -12.72
CA ARG A 45 13.65 5.01 -13.37
C ARG A 45 14.82 5.93 -12.98
N TRP A 46 14.56 7.21 -12.79
CA TRP A 46 15.56 8.15 -12.30
C TRP A 46 15.90 7.88 -10.83
N ILE A 47 14.91 7.56 -10.00
CA ILE A 47 15.08 7.26 -8.57
C ILE A 47 15.83 5.96 -8.36
N GLU A 48 15.46 4.89 -9.07
CA GLU A 48 16.18 3.61 -9.09
C GLU A 48 17.68 3.84 -9.34
N LYS A 49 18.01 4.73 -10.28
CA LYS A 49 19.40 5.01 -10.67
C LYS A 49 20.14 5.99 -9.76
N ASN A 50 19.48 7.04 -9.28
CA ASN A 50 20.13 8.17 -8.58
C ASN A 50 19.88 8.17 -7.07
N ARG A 51 18.86 7.47 -6.59
CA ARG A 51 18.40 7.42 -5.20
C ARG A 51 17.93 5.99 -4.84
N PRO A 52 18.84 4.99 -4.84
CA PRO A 52 18.50 3.60 -4.54
C PRO A 52 17.97 3.39 -3.11
N GLU A 53 18.25 4.32 -2.19
CA GLU A 53 17.65 4.33 -0.85
C GLU A 53 16.13 4.56 -0.90
N LEU A 54 15.68 5.56 -1.68
CA LEU A 54 14.27 5.86 -1.89
C LEU A 54 13.54 4.75 -2.65
N ASP A 55 14.20 4.15 -3.65
CA ASP A 55 13.67 2.99 -4.36
C ASP A 55 13.41 1.80 -3.41
N ARG A 56 14.34 1.56 -2.48
CA ARG A 56 14.16 0.54 -1.43
C ARG A 56 13.03 0.90 -0.48
N GLU A 57 12.88 2.15 -0.08
CA GLU A 57 11.77 2.60 0.77
C GLU A 57 10.41 2.40 0.09
N ILE A 58 10.30 2.76 -1.20
CA ILE A 58 9.09 2.51 -2.00
C ILE A 58 8.79 1.01 -2.05
N THR A 59 9.81 0.19 -2.34
CA THR A 59 9.66 -1.27 -2.42
C THR A 59 9.22 -1.86 -1.08
N GLN A 60 9.76 -1.38 0.03
CA GLN A 60 9.35 -1.82 1.37
C GLN A 60 7.92 -1.42 1.69
N ALA A 61 7.53 -0.18 1.36
CA ALA A 61 6.16 0.29 1.56
C ALA A 61 5.15 -0.49 0.68
N GLU A 62 5.52 -0.81 -0.56
CA GLU A 62 4.72 -1.66 -1.45
C GLU A 62 4.55 -3.08 -0.88
N GLN A 63 5.63 -3.67 -0.37
CA GLN A 63 5.58 -4.99 0.26
C GLN A 63 4.70 -4.98 1.52
N ALA A 64 4.82 -3.94 2.36
CA ALA A 64 3.98 -3.78 3.54
C ALA A 64 2.50 -3.66 3.16
N LEU A 65 2.18 -2.82 2.17
CA LEU A 65 0.82 -2.67 1.66
C LEU A 65 0.25 -3.98 1.11
N ASN A 66 1.04 -4.72 0.33
CA ASN A 66 0.61 -6.00 -0.22
C ASN A 66 0.39 -7.06 0.87
N GLN A 67 1.24 -7.10 1.90
CA GLN A 67 1.02 -7.97 3.06
C GLN A 67 -0.25 -7.59 3.81
N THR A 68 -0.47 -6.30 4.08
CA THR A 68 -1.68 -5.82 4.75
C THR A 68 -2.93 -6.11 3.92
N TRP A 69 -2.86 -6.00 2.59
CA TRP A 69 -3.94 -6.39 1.69
C TRP A 69 -4.30 -7.86 1.87
N LEU A 70 -3.32 -8.76 1.82
CA LEU A 70 -3.53 -10.20 2.02
C LEU A 70 -4.13 -10.47 3.40
N GLN A 71 -3.61 -9.84 4.44
CA GLN A 71 -4.13 -9.97 5.79
C GLN A 71 -5.56 -9.44 5.93
N ALA A 72 -5.91 -8.33 5.28
CA ALA A 72 -7.26 -7.76 5.29
C ALA A 72 -8.26 -8.70 4.59
N ARG A 73 -7.85 -9.33 3.48
CA ARG A 73 -8.64 -10.38 2.79
C ARG A 73 -8.81 -11.64 3.63
N GLU A 74 -7.83 -11.99 4.44
CA GLU A 74 -7.92 -13.10 5.39
C GLU A 74 -8.69 -12.74 6.67
N GLY A 75 -9.06 -11.47 6.88
CA GLY A 75 -9.71 -10.98 8.10
C GLY A 75 -8.76 -10.90 9.30
N ARG A 76 -7.45 -10.84 9.03
CA ARG A 76 -6.34 -10.70 10.00
C ARG A 76 -5.87 -9.26 10.19
N ALA A 77 -6.14 -8.39 9.22
CA ALA A 77 -5.93 -6.94 9.31
C ALA A 77 -7.27 -6.21 9.11
N THR A 78 -7.35 -4.98 9.62
CA THR A 78 -8.52 -4.12 9.48
C THR A 78 -8.38 -3.17 8.30
N LEU A 79 -9.47 -2.47 7.97
CA LEU A 79 -9.44 -1.41 6.97
C LEU A 79 -8.47 -0.28 7.38
N GLU A 80 -8.44 0.05 8.68
CA GLU A 80 -7.55 1.08 9.22
C GLU A 80 -6.06 0.72 9.03
N ASP A 81 -5.70 -0.55 9.24
CA ASP A 81 -4.34 -1.04 8.97
C ASP A 81 -3.98 -0.88 7.48
N PHE A 82 -4.95 -1.17 6.60
CA PHE A 82 -4.78 -1.01 5.16
C PHE A 82 -4.62 0.45 4.75
N GLU A 83 -5.45 1.34 5.31
CA GLU A 83 -5.35 2.78 5.07
C GLU A 83 -4.01 3.36 5.54
N GLU A 84 -3.51 2.90 6.69
CA GLU A 84 -2.19 3.32 7.19
C GLU A 84 -1.05 2.85 6.26
N ALA A 85 -1.08 1.59 5.83
CA ALA A 85 -0.10 1.05 4.88
C ALA A 85 -0.17 1.77 3.52
N LEU A 86 -1.39 2.06 3.04
CA LEU A 86 -1.62 2.78 1.79
C LEU A 86 -1.08 4.20 1.87
N LYS A 87 -1.28 4.88 3.00
CA LYS A 87 -0.74 6.20 3.26
C LYS A 87 0.78 6.20 3.26
N GLY A 88 1.42 5.21 3.89
CA GLY A 88 2.87 5.05 3.88
C GLY A 88 3.44 4.87 2.47
N TYR A 89 2.80 4.03 1.65
CA TYR A 89 3.14 3.89 0.24
C TYR A 89 2.98 5.21 -0.53
N CYS A 90 1.85 5.90 -0.39
CA CYS A 90 1.61 7.17 -1.07
C CYS A 90 2.62 8.25 -0.67
N ASP A 91 3.02 8.31 0.61
CA ASP A 91 4.02 9.27 1.08
C ASP A 91 5.39 9.00 0.44
N ALA A 92 5.82 7.73 0.37
CA ALA A 92 7.06 7.34 -0.31
C ALA A 92 7.07 7.75 -1.80
N ILE A 93 5.94 7.59 -2.50
CA ILE A 93 5.78 8.06 -3.88
C ILE A 93 5.82 9.59 -3.97
N LYS A 94 5.15 10.32 -3.07
CA LYS A 94 5.14 11.80 -3.07
C LYS A 94 6.54 12.36 -2.81
N VAL A 95 7.29 11.79 -1.88
CA VAL A 95 8.70 12.18 -1.62
C VAL A 95 9.53 11.94 -2.88
N SER A 96 9.34 10.79 -3.52
CA SER A 96 10.00 10.41 -4.76
C SER A 96 9.75 11.40 -5.90
N ILE A 97 8.50 11.76 -6.15
CA ILE A 97 8.10 12.78 -7.14
C ILE A 97 8.72 14.13 -6.80
N LYS A 98 8.71 14.54 -5.52
CA LYS A 98 9.29 15.82 -5.08
C LYS A 98 10.80 15.89 -5.29
N VAL A 99 11.53 14.81 -5.00
CA VAL A 99 12.97 14.72 -5.22
C VAL A 99 13.30 14.79 -6.72
N PHE A 100 12.54 14.09 -7.56
CA PHE A 100 12.68 14.16 -9.00
C PHE A 100 12.37 15.56 -9.56
N GLY A 101 11.25 16.16 -9.14
CA GLY A 101 10.84 17.51 -9.55
C GLY A 101 11.84 18.58 -9.13
N GLY A 102 12.41 18.48 -7.92
CA GLY A 102 13.48 19.37 -7.45
C GLY A 102 14.78 19.21 -8.25
N ALA A 103 15.13 17.97 -8.64
CA ALA A 103 16.29 17.71 -9.49
C ALA A 103 16.11 18.24 -10.92
N ASN A 104 14.88 18.33 -11.42
CA ASN A 104 14.59 18.77 -12.79
C ASN A 104 14.27 20.27 -12.93
N ASN A 105 13.78 20.93 -11.87
CA ASN A 105 13.54 22.39 -11.83
C ASN A 105 14.76 23.21 -11.38
N GLY A 106 15.88 22.57 -11.06
CA GLY A 106 17.15 23.23 -10.70
C GLY A 106 18.03 23.59 -11.91
N ARG A 107 17.48 23.69 -13.12
CA ARG A 107 18.23 23.94 -14.36
C ARG A 107 17.76 25.19 -15.09
#